data_AF-A0A2N5XAM0-F1
#
_entry.id   AF-A0A2N5XAM0-F1
#
_cell.length_a   1.000
_cell.length_b   1.000
_cell.length_c   1.000
_cell.angle_alpha   90.00
_cell.angle_beta   90.00
_cell.angle_gamma   90.00
#
_symmetry.space_group_name_H-M   'P 1'
#
loop_
_entity.id
_entity.type
_entity.pdbx_description
1 polymer ?
#
loop_
_entity_poly.entity_id
_entity_poly.type
_entity_poly.pdbx_seq_one_letter_code
_entity_poly.pdbx_strand_id
1 'polypeptide(L)'
;AGRRVAHVHLKDVDAAAAAAVRSGRTGYAEAVAAGMYRPLGDGDVDVPAIVEALEGDGYDGWYVLEQDCVLAGEPAPGEGPVRDVRASVSYLLEL
;
A
#
# COMPACT_ATOMS: atom_id res chain seq x y z
N ALA A 1 -16.59 6.80 9.28
CA ALA A 1 -15.50 6.82 10.29
C ALA A 1 -14.52 7.96 10.05
N GLY A 2 -14.65 8.70 8.93
CA GLY A 2 -13.68 9.71 8.49
C GLY A 2 -13.49 10.85 9.48
N ARG A 3 -14.54 11.24 10.21
CA ARG A 3 -14.48 12.33 11.23
C ARG A 3 -13.49 12.15 12.38
N ARG A 4 -12.91 10.96 12.57
CA ARG A 4 -11.86 10.70 13.58
C ARG A 4 -10.49 10.39 12.96
N VAL A 5 -10.38 10.41 11.64
CA VAL A 5 -9.14 10.14 10.93
C VAL A 5 -8.34 11.45 10.88
N ALA A 6 -7.17 11.45 11.54
CA ALA A 6 -6.27 12.60 11.54
C ALA A 6 -5.13 12.46 10.52
N HIS A 7 -4.80 11.23 10.14
CA HIS A 7 -3.68 10.91 9.26
C HIS A 7 -3.95 9.61 8.53
N VAL A 8 -3.54 9.52 7.26
CA VAL A 8 -3.80 8.35 6.41
C VAL A 8 -2.48 7.84 5.86
N HIS A 9 -2.24 6.54 6.00
CA HIS A 9 -1.19 5.84 5.27
C HIS A 9 -1.88 4.97 4.23
N LEU A 10 -1.60 5.21 2.96
CA LEU A 10 -2.07 4.41 1.85
C LEU A 10 -1.08 3.29 1.60
N LYS A 11 -1.56 2.06 1.77
CA LYS A 11 -0.89 0.80 1.47
C LYS A 11 -1.84 -0.05 0.66
N ASP A 12 -1.30 -0.75 -0.32
CA ASP A 12 -2.02 -1.78 -1.06
C ASP A 12 -1.41 -3.16 -0.76
N VAL A 13 -2.22 -4.20 -0.89
CA VAL A 13 -1.87 -5.53 -0.41
C VAL A 13 -2.47 -6.63 -1.26
N ASP A 14 -1.71 -7.72 -1.43
CA ASP A 14 -2.20 -9.01 -1.91
C ASP A 14 -3.05 -9.67 -0.79
N ALA A 15 -4.36 -9.72 -0.98
CA ALA A 15 -5.32 -10.20 -0.01
C ALA A 15 -5.14 -11.70 0.30
N ALA A 16 -4.68 -12.49 -0.68
CA ALA A 16 -4.43 -13.91 -0.48
C ALA A 16 -3.21 -14.15 0.42
N ALA A 17 -2.12 -13.42 0.18
CA ALA A 17 -0.94 -13.43 1.04
C ALA A 17 -1.26 -12.93 2.46
N ALA A 18 -2.01 -11.82 2.58
CA ALA A 18 -2.47 -11.30 3.86
C ALA A 18 -3.37 -12.32 4.61
N ALA A 19 -4.24 -13.03 3.89
CA ALA A 19 -5.06 -14.09 4.47
C ALA A 19 -4.21 -15.29 4.97
N ALA A 20 -3.15 -15.65 4.25
CA ALA A 20 -2.21 -16.68 4.68
C ALA A 20 -1.50 -16.28 6.00
N VAL A 21 -1.02 -15.04 6.10
CA VAL A 21 -0.46 -14.49 7.35
C VAL A 21 -1.48 -14.54 8.48
N ARG A 22 -2.70 -14.03 8.26
CA ARG A 22 -3.77 -14.00 9.29
C ARG A 22 -4.14 -15.39 9.79
N SER A 23 -4.07 -16.39 8.93
CA SER A 23 -4.33 -17.80 9.29
C SER A 23 -3.15 -18.50 9.97
N GLY A 24 -1.98 -17.85 10.04
CA GLY A 24 -0.75 -18.45 10.56
C GLY A 24 -0.07 -19.44 9.62
N ARG A 25 -0.48 -19.52 8.35
CA ARG A 25 0.16 -20.40 7.34
C ARG A 25 1.51 -19.88 6.87
N THR A 26 1.75 -18.58 6.97
CA THR A 26 2.98 -17.90 6.53
C THR A 26 3.37 -16.89 7.59
N GLY A 27 4.67 -16.75 7.86
CA GLY A 27 5.15 -15.72 8.77
C GLY A 27 4.97 -14.32 8.17
N TYR A 28 4.76 -13.29 8.99
CA TYR A 28 4.59 -11.92 8.49
C TYR A 28 5.81 -11.43 7.69
N ALA A 29 7.02 -11.55 8.26
CA ALA A 29 8.25 -11.12 7.58
C ALA A 29 8.51 -11.88 6.28
N GLU A 30 8.16 -13.16 6.24
CA GLU A 30 8.23 -14.00 5.04
C GLU A 30 7.27 -13.49 3.96
N ALA A 31 6.02 -13.19 4.32
CA ALA A 31 5.04 -12.67 3.39
C ALA A 31 5.42 -11.27 2.87
N VAL A 32 5.95 -10.38 3.71
CA VAL A 32 6.46 -9.08 3.27
C VAL A 32 7.64 -9.24 2.31
N ALA A 33 8.59 -10.14 2.62
CA ALA A 33 9.69 -10.45 1.71
C ALA A 33 9.23 -11.09 0.39
N ALA A 34 8.10 -11.80 0.40
CA ALA A 34 7.46 -12.34 -0.78
C ALA A 34 6.59 -11.32 -1.55
N GLY A 35 6.57 -10.04 -1.14
CA GLY A 35 5.84 -8.98 -1.84
C GLY A 35 4.35 -8.92 -1.51
N MET A 36 3.97 -9.23 -0.28
CA MET A 36 2.56 -9.09 0.18
C MET A 36 2.04 -7.66 0.02
N TYR A 37 2.84 -6.64 0.34
CA TYR A 37 2.49 -5.25 0.06
C TYR A 37 2.87 -4.90 -1.37
N ARG A 38 1.92 -4.30 -2.10
CA ARG A 38 2.03 -3.99 -3.53
C ARG A 38 2.14 -2.48 -3.75
N PRO A 39 2.71 -2.03 -4.88
CA PRO A 39 2.47 -0.67 -5.36
C PRO A 39 0.97 -0.37 -5.39
N LEU A 40 0.57 0.87 -5.10
CA LEU A 40 -0.85 1.23 -5.12
C LEU A 40 -1.44 0.98 -6.51
N GLY A 41 -2.58 0.29 -6.56
CA GLY A 41 -3.26 -0.11 -7.80
C GLY A 41 -2.91 -1.51 -8.29
N ASP A 42 -1.86 -2.13 -7.74
CA ASP A 42 -1.44 -3.50 -8.06
C ASP A 42 -1.88 -4.53 -6.99
N GLY A 43 -2.52 -4.09 -5.91
CA GLY A 43 -3.09 -4.97 -4.88
C GLY A 43 -4.62 -5.04 -4.93
N ASP A 44 -5.19 -5.55 -3.85
CA ASP A 44 -6.62 -5.85 -3.73
C ASP A 44 -7.41 -4.81 -2.92
N VAL A 45 -6.77 -3.72 -2.47
CA VAL A 45 -7.46 -2.65 -1.73
C VAL A 45 -8.15 -1.70 -2.71
N ASP A 46 -9.44 -1.43 -2.49
CA ASP A 46 -10.18 -0.38 -3.21
C ASP A 46 -9.78 1.01 -2.69
N VAL A 47 -8.58 1.45 -3.06
CA VAL A 47 -8.03 2.76 -2.71
C VAL A 47 -8.93 3.93 -3.16
N PRO A 48 -9.50 3.96 -4.39
CA PRO A 48 -10.37 5.04 -4.83
C PRO A 48 -11.59 5.21 -3.91
N ALA A 49 -12.27 4.10 -3.58
CA ALA A 49 -13.45 4.16 -2.71
C ALA A 49 -13.10 4.64 -1.29
N ILE A 50 -11.92 4.30 -0.77
CA ILE A 50 -11.45 4.77 0.54
C ILE A 50 -11.17 6.28 0.50
N VAL A 51 -10.50 6.76 -0.54
CA VAL A 51 -10.19 8.20 -0.71
C VAL A 51 -11.49 8.99 -0.85
N GLU A 52 -12.41 8.57 -1.73
CA GLU A 52 -13.72 9.21 -1.93
C GLU A 52 -14.51 9.29 -0.61
N ALA A 53 -14.55 8.20 0.16
CA ALA A 53 -15.26 8.18 1.43
C ALA A 53 -14.63 9.10 2.49
N LEU A 54 -13.30 9.25 2.52
CA LEU A 54 -12.60 10.12 3.47
C LEU A 54 -12.82 11.60 3.12
N GLU A 55 -12.62 11.96 1.86
CA GLU A 55 -12.81 13.34 1.39
C GLU A 55 -14.29 13.77 1.47
N GLY A 56 -15.22 12.85 1.14
CA GLY A 56 -16.66 13.07 1.31
C GLY A 56 -17.09 13.29 2.77
N ASP A 57 -16.35 12.72 3.74
CA ASP A 57 -16.52 12.97 5.18
C ASP A 57 -15.81 14.25 5.67
N GLY A 58 -15.12 14.98 4.77
CA GLY A 58 -14.43 16.24 5.04
C GLY A 58 -12.97 16.11 5.50
N TYR A 59 -12.30 15.00 5.20
CA TYR A 59 -10.87 14.86 5.45
C TYR A 59 -10.06 15.77 4.51
N ASP A 60 -9.19 16.61 5.08
CA ASP A 60 -8.34 17.58 4.37
C ASP A 60 -6.85 17.44 4.75
N GLY A 61 -6.49 16.32 5.38
CA GLY A 61 -5.14 16.04 5.87
C GLY A 61 -4.22 15.37 4.85
N TRP A 62 -3.07 14.90 5.34
CA TRP A 62 -2.05 14.25 4.51
C TRP A 62 -2.31 12.75 4.29
N TYR A 63 -2.18 12.33 3.04
CA TYR A 63 -2.01 10.95 2.64
C TYR A 63 -0.52 10.63 2.51
N VAL A 64 -0.06 9.64 3.27
CA VAL A 64 1.29 9.10 3.18
C VAL A 64 1.26 7.87 2.27
N LEU A 65 1.97 7.91 1.15
CA LEU A 65 2.27 6.71 0.37
C LEU A 65 3.27 5.86 1.16
N GLU A 66 2.87 4.64 1.52
CA GLU A 66 3.74 3.72 2.25
C GLU A 66 3.69 2.31 1.63
N GLN A 67 4.84 1.66 1.51
CA GLN A 67 4.93 0.26 1.08
C GLN A 67 6.02 -0.43 1.92
N ASP A 68 5.68 -1.51 2.62
CA ASP A 68 6.70 -2.31 3.32
C ASP A 68 7.38 -3.23 2.31
N CYS A 69 8.70 -3.15 2.23
CA CYS A 69 9.51 -3.97 1.33
C CYS A 69 10.75 -4.47 2.06
N VAL A 70 11.01 -5.78 1.99
CA VAL A 70 12.27 -6.36 2.46
C VAL A 70 13.24 -6.39 1.28
N LEU A 71 14.34 -5.65 1.40
CA LEU A 71 15.40 -5.64 0.40
C LEU A 71 16.44 -6.71 0.73
N ALA A 72 16.68 -7.63 -0.21
CA ALA A 72 17.75 -8.62 -0.11
C ALA A 72 19.16 -8.01 -0.31
N GLY A 73 19.21 -6.79 -0.86
CA GLY A 73 20.42 -6.02 -1.13
C GLY A 73 20.06 -4.71 -1.85
N GLU A 74 21.07 -3.91 -2.18
CA GLU A 74 20.89 -2.68 -2.95
C GLU A 74 20.30 -3.01 -4.34
N PRO A 75 19.14 -2.43 -4.72
CA PRO A 75 18.59 -2.61 -6.05
C PRO A 75 19.50 -2.02 -7.13
N ALA A 76 19.35 -2.51 -8.37
CA ALA A 76 19.97 -1.86 -9.51
C ALA A 76 19.45 -0.41 -9.65
N PRO A 77 20.26 0.53 -10.19
CA PRO A 77 19.82 1.91 -10.38
C PRO A 77 18.50 1.98 -11.15
N GLY A 78 17.47 2.58 -10.54
CA GLY A 78 16.15 2.74 -11.14
C GLY A 78 15.15 1.61 -10.88
N GLU A 79 15.56 0.51 -10.25
CA GLU A 79 14.73 -0.65 -9.90
C GLU A 79 14.36 -0.70 -8.41
N GLY A 80 13.51 -1.65 -8.03
CA GLY A 80 13.07 -1.83 -6.65
C GLY A 80 12.16 -0.68 -6.17
N PRO A 81 12.31 -0.19 -4.93
CA PRO A 81 11.37 0.77 -4.34
C PRO A 81 11.16 2.05 -5.17
N VAL A 82 12.17 2.52 -5.90
CA VAL A 82 12.03 3.74 -6.73
C VAL A 82 11.06 3.52 -7.90
N ARG A 83 11.00 2.30 -8.44
CA ARG A 83 10.04 1.94 -9.49
C ARG A 83 8.63 1.85 -8.91
N ASP A 84 8.49 1.18 -7.77
CA ASP A 84 7.21 0.98 -7.09
C ASP A 84 6.58 2.31 -6.64
N VAL A 85 7.39 3.24 -6.13
CA VAL A 85 6.95 4.59 -5.79
C VAL A 85 6.46 5.34 -7.03
N ARG A 86 7.18 5.25 -8.17
CA ARG A 86 6.72 5.88 -9.42
C ARG A 86 5.38 5.32 -9.88
N ALA A 87 5.21 3.99 -9.85
CA ALA A 87 3.95 3.35 -10.21
C ALA A 87 2.80 3.82 -9.31
N SER A 88 3.02 3.83 -7.99
CA SER A 88 2.03 4.28 -7.02
C SER A 88 1.66 5.76 -7.18
N VAL A 89 2.64 6.63 -7.45
CA VAL A 89 2.38 8.06 -7.72
C VAL A 89 1.60 8.23 -9.00
N SER A 90 1.95 7.51 -10.08
CA SER A 90 1.18 7.53 -11.32
C SER A 90 -0.26 7.12 -11.10
N TYR A 91 -0.50 6.02 -10.37
CA TYR A 91 -1.84 5.56 -10.01
C TYR A 91 -2.63 6.64 -9.25
N LEU A 92 -2.03 7.24 -8.22
CA LEU A 92 -2.69 8.30 -7.42
C LEU A 92 -3.00 9.56 -8.23
N LEU A 93 -2.20 9.90 -9.24
CA LEU A 93 -2.44 11.06 -10.10
C LEU A 93 -3.54 10.82 -11.15
N GLU A 94 -3.95 9.57 -11.33
CA GLU A 94 -5.03 9.16 -12.23
C GLU A 94 -6.38 8.93 -11.50
N LEU A 95 -6.37 8.96 -10.16
CA LEU A 95 -7.59 8.98 -9.33
C LEU A 95 -8.37 10.30 -9.52
#